data_AF-A0A2G5TAX9-F1
#
_entry.id   AF-A0A2G5TAX9-F1
#
_cell.length_a   1.000
_cell.length_b   1.000
_cell.length_c   1.000
_cell.angle_alpha   90.00
_cell.angle_beta   90.00
_cell.angle_gamma   90.00
#
_symmetry.space_group_name_H-M   'P 1'
#
loop_
_entity.id
_entity.type
_entity.pdbx_description
1 polymer ?
#
loop_
_entity_poly.entity_id
_entity_poly.type
_entity_poly.pdbx_seq_one_letter_code
_entity_poly.pdbx_strand_id
1 'polypeptide(L)'
;MCLDQHYDSSLIELASGVYKEIKYLPGKTGGCVNNNIYFEGLDARAQSLKDAETILKNQKTCMEELRLVYQCFSVYYPTSNFNSSGYSETFSVAFGEILRRRPTPLKTRRFAISCKNQNEAMAILPHIDPFSLKILEILFPAKQEHLKFEKCAKVKFEVDRISETKQWRNAEQLIGNYLIITTPIQKMSILHFVNLEILVECLSSEDVFYLKTNLLEKPTFQKFRISFPTSTIDESLNELIGEPYRNVPNIKKVWYFQIPDTDQYMHISLDIHKLMYDNGYPKLKALVVNRVRQEDTPFLC
;
A
#
# COMPACT_ATOMS: atom_id res chain seq x y z
N MET A 1 5.80 13.05 -27.77
CA MET A 1 4.48 12.46 -27.46
C MET A 1 3.82 13.31 -26.37
N CYS A 2 2.96 14.26 -26.73
CA CYS A 2 2.21 15.06 -25.75
C CYS A 2 1.17 14.16 -25.06
N LEU A 3 1.26 14.11 -23.73
CA LEU A 3 0.49 13.22 -22.84
C LEU A 3 -0.83 13.85 -22.32
N ASP A 4 -1.28 14.97 -22.88
CA ASP A 4 -2.32 15.82 -22.27
C ASP A 4 -3.77 15.30 -22.34
N GLN A 5 -4.02 14.05 -22.75
CA GLN A 5 -5.40 13.53 -22.95
C GLN A 5 -5.59 12.05 -22.59
N HIS A 6 -4.99 11.55 -21.51
CA HIS A 6 -5.20 10.15 -21.10
C HIS A 6 -5.96 10.07 -19.77
N TYR A 7 -7.28 10.30 -19.81
CA TYR A 7 -8.16 10.41 -18.65
C TYR A 7 -8.97 9.13 -18.30
N ASP A 8 -8.84 8.00 -19.04
CA ASP A 8 -9.61 6.76 -18.78
C ASP A 8 -8.90 5.43 -19.14
N SER A 9 -7.59 5.27 -18.87
CA SER A 9 -6.88 4.00 -19.03
C SER A 9 -7.10 2.96 -17.92
N SER A 10 -7.29 1.68 -18.30
CA SER A 10 -7.19 0.52 -17.39
C SER A 10 -5.92 -0.28 -17.69
N LEU A 11 -5.16 -0.61 -16.65
CA LEU A 11 -3.98 -1.47 -16.70
C LEU A 11 -4.19 -2.64 -15.72
N ILE A 12 -4.13 -3.85 -16.26
CA ILE A 12 -4.15 -5.11 -15.50
C ILE A 12 -2.88 -5.86 -15.85
N GLU A 13 -2.04 -6.12 -14.85
CA GLU A 13 -0.81 -6.87 -15.01
C GLU A 13 -0.94 -8.21 -14.28
N LEU A 14 -0.59 -9.28 -14.99
CA LEU A 14 -0.67 -10.65 -14.50
C LEU A 14 0.68 -11.33 -14.72
N ALA A 15 1.30 -11.82 -13.65
CA ALA A 15 2.54 -12.60 -13.73
C ALA A 15 2.26 -14.05 -13.34
N SER A 16 2.33 -14.99 -14.29
CA SER A 16 2.20 -16.44 -14.03
C SER A 16 3.14 -17.25 -14.93
N GLY A 17 4.45 -17.12 -14.69
CA GLY A 17 5.51 -17.64 -15.57
C GLY A 17 5.77 -16.72 -16.76
N VAL A 18 4.74 -16.38 -17.54
CA VAL A 18 4.79 -15.34 -18.58
C VAL A 18 4.02 -14.10 -18.10
N TYR A 19 4.65 -12.93 -18.20
CA TYR A 19 4.02 -11.64 -17.94
C TYR A 19 2.95 -11.34 -18.99
N LYS A 20 1.75 -10.96 -18.54
CA LYS A 20 0.66 -10.50 -19.40
C LYS A 20 0.22 -9.12 -18.93
N GLU A 21 0.13 -8.19 -19.88
CA GLU A 21 -0.37 -6.84 -19.65
C GLU A 21 -1.64 -6.65 -20.47
N ILE A 22 -2.71 -6.20 -19.81
CA ILE A 22 -3.95 -5.76 -20.46
C ILE A 22 -4.03 -4.26 -20.25
N LYS A 23 -3.74 -3.51 -21.30
CA LYS A 23 -3.73 -2.05 -21.27
C LYS A 23 -4.59 -1.49 -22.39
N TYR A 24 -5.66 -0.80 -22.01
CA TYR A 24 -6.54 -0.11 -22.95
C TYR A 24 -6.56 1.38 -22.64
N LEU A 25 -6.36 2.20 -23.67
CA LEU A 25 -6.46 3.65 -23.61
C LEU A 25 -7.70 4.11 -24.37
N PRO A 26 -8.45 5.12 -23.90
CA PRO A 26 -9.56 5.69 -24.66
C PRO A 26 -9.05 6.38 -25.94
N GLY A 27 -9.74 6.17 -27.06
CA GLY A 27 -9.48 6.85 -28.32
C GLY A 27 -10.08 8.25 -28.36
N LYS A 28 -9.41 9.21 -29.03
CA LYS A 28 -9.87 10.61 -29.10
C LYS A 28 -11.19 10.80 -29.84
N THR A 29 -11.53 9.87 -30.74
CA THR A 29 -12.71 9.93 -31.63
C THR A 29 -13.76 8.87 -31.25
N GLY A 30 -13.75 8.41 -30.00
CA GLY A 30 -14.44 7.17 -29.59
C GLY A 30 -13.53 5.95 -29.78
N GLY A 31 -13.95 4.77 -29.28
CA GLY A 31 -13.16 3.54 -29.35
C GLY A 31 -12.03 3.45 -28.32
N CYS A 32 -11.15 2.45 -28.46
CA CYS A 32 -10.02 2.23 -27.55
C CYS A 32 -8.76 1.79 -28.29
N VAL A 33 -7.59 1.95 -27.65
CA VAL A 33 -6.28 1.61 -28.19
C VAL A 33 -5.60 0.60 -27.27
N ASN A 34 -5.04 -0.47 -27.84
CA ASN A 34 -4.16 -1.43 -27.17
C ASN A 34 -2.94 -1.67 -28.06
N ASN A 35 -1.73 -1.50 -27.53
CA ASN A 35 -0.46 -1.68 -28.27
C ASN A 35 -0.43 -0.98 -29.65
N ASN A 36 -0.87 0.28 -29.71
CA ASN A 36 -0.99 1.10 -30.93
C ASN A 36 -2.01 0.61 -31.97
N ILE A 37 -2.79 -0.41 -31.66
CA ILE A 37 -3.92 -0.89 -32.47
C ILE A 37 -5.19 -0.18 -31.97
N TYR A 38 -5.90 0.47 -32.89
CA TYR A 38 -7.17 1.14 -32.60
C TYR A 38 -8.35 0.20 -32.85
N PHE A 39 -9.28 0.17 -31.89
CA PHE A 39 -10.53 -0.58 -31.95
C PHE A 39 -11.68 0.42 -31.95
N GLU A 40 -12.32 0.56 -33.11
CA GLU A 40 -13.44 1.48 -33.30
C GLU A 40 -14.66 1.04 -32.46
N GLY A 41 -15.33 2.01 -31.82
CA GLY A 41 -16.57 1.80 -31.09
C GLY A 41 -16.48 1.01 -29.77
N LEU A 42 -15.30 0.48 -29.39
CA LEU A 42 -15.13 -0.25 -28.13
C LEU A 42 -14.81 0.67 -26.95
N ASP A 43 -15.47 0.47 -25.80
CA ASP A 43 -15.09 1.12 -24.54
C ASP A 43 -13.85 0.42 -23.96
N ALA A 44 -12.82 1.21 -23.63
CA ALA A 44 -11.54 0.72 -23.13
C ALA A 44 -11.68 -0.15 -21.86
N ARG A 45 -12.58 0.22 -20.96
CA ARG A 45 -12.75 -0.46 -19.66
C ARG A 45 -13.53 -1.74 -19.84
N ALA A 46 -14.65 -1.68 -20.56
CA ALA A 46 -15.45 -2.86 -20.89
C ALA A 46 -14.59 -3.92 -21.60
N GLN A 47 -13.75 -3.49 -22.54
CA GLN A 47 -12.83 -4.38 -23.23
C GLN A 47 -11.77 -4.96 -22.27
N SER A 48 -11.16 -4.13 -21.39
CA SER A 48 -10.20 -4.61 -20.39
C SER A 48 -10.81 -5.65 -19.43
N LEU A 49 -12.07 -5.45 -18.99
CA LEU A 49 -12.79 -6.39 -18.12
C LEU A 49 -13.12 -7.68 -18.85
N LYS A 50 -13.54 -7.61 -20.11
CA LYS A 50 -13.83 -8.78 -20.95
C LYS A 50 -12.58 -9.66 -21.15
N ASP A 51 -11.46 -9.04 -21.43
CA ASP A 51 -10.19 -9.77 -21.62
C ASP A 51 -9.69 -10.33 -20.29
N ALA A 52 -9.81 -9.57 -19.19
CA ALA A 52 -9.51 -10.05 -17.86
C ALA A 52 -10.39 -11.26 -17.47
N GLU A 53 -11.70 -11.22 -17.72
CA GLU A 53 -12.60 -12.37 -17.49
C GLU A 53 -12.15 -13.58 -18.29
N THR A 54 -11.81 -13.40 -19.57
CA THR A 54 -11.36 -14.50 -20.44
C THR A 54 -10.06 -15.12 -19.95
N ILE A 55 -9.09 -14.30 -19.54
CA ILE A 55 -7.79 -14.76 -19.04
C ILE A 55 -7.95 -15.43 -17.67
N LEU A 56 -8.65 -14.76 -16.74
CA LEU A 56 -8.76 -15.22 -15.37
C LEU A 56 -9.65 -16.46 -15.28
N LYS A 57 -10.74 -16.57 -16.05
CA LYS A 57 -11.67 -17.73 -16.02
C LYS A 57 -10.93 -19.08 -16.09
N ASN A 58 -9.85 -19.15 -16.87
CA ASN A 58 -9.06 -20.38 -17.04
C ASN A 58 -7.81 -20.45 -16.14
N GLN A 59 -7.53 -19.40 -15.35
CA GLN A 59 -6.39 -19.33 -14.44
C GLN A 59 -6.63 -20.21 -13.20
N LYS A 60 -5.99 -21.39 -13.19
CA LYS A 60 -6.07 -22.36 -12.08
C LYS A 60 -4.83 -22.34 -11.17
N THR A 61 -3.66 -22.01 -11.71
CA THR A 61 -2.41 -21.95 -10.94
C THR A 61 -2.32 -20.65 -10.14
N CYS A 62 -1.52 -20.67 -9.07
CA CYS A 62 -1.21 -19.47 -8.31
C CYS A 62 -0.38 -18.51 -9.17
N MET A 63 -0.88 -17.29 -9.35
CA MET A 63 -0.11 -16.22 -10.01
C MET A 63 0.92 -15.66 -9.02
N GLU A 64 2.02 -15.13 -9.54
CA GLU A 64 2.98 -14.37 -8.75
C GLU A 64 2.40 -13.01 -8.38
N GLU A 65 1.77 -12.32 -9.34
CA GLU A 65 1.21 -11.00 -9.11
C GLU A 65 -0.07 -10.78 -9.92
N LEU A 66 -1.05 -10.16 -9.26
CA LEU A 66 -2.17 -9.46 -9.86
C LEU A 66 -2.06 -8.00 -9.46
N ARG A 67 -1.90 -7.13 -10.45
CA ARG A 67 -1.86 -5.68 -10.22
C ARG A 67 -2.95 -4.99 -11.02
N LEU A 68 -3.75 -4.20 -10.33
CA LEU A 68 -4.85 -3.44 -10.88
C LEU A 68 -4.56 -1.94 -10.72
N VAL A 69 -4.26 -1.30 -11.84
CA VAL A 69 -3.98 0.14 -11.92
C VAL A 69 -4.97 0.74 -12.91
N TYR A 70 -6.03 1.33 -12.39
CA TYR A 70 -7.02 2.03 -13.21
C TYR A 70 -7.26 3.43 -12.66
N GLN A 71 -7.71 4.30 -13.57
CA GLN A 71 -7.70 5.73 -13.34
C GLN A 71 -8.48 6.19 -12.12
N CYS A 72 -7.77 6.86 -11.24
CA CYS A 72 -8.28 7.85 -10.31
C CYS A 72 -7.41 9.13 -10.45
N PHE A 73 -7.37 9.67 -11.68
CA PHE A 73 -6.46 10.77 -12.03
C PHE A 73 -7.00 12.16 -11.62
N SER A 74 -8.12 12.25 -10.92
CA SER A 74 -8.67 13.55 -10.50
C SER A 74 -7.90 14.22 -9.35
N VAL A 75 -6.97 13.54 -8.68
CA VAL A 75 -6.26 14.12 -7.52
C VAL A 75 -5.25 15.22 -7.93
N TYR A 76 -4.91 15.35 -9.22
CA TYR A 76 -3.87 16.27 -9.68
C TYR A 76 -4.34 17.69 -10.00
N TYR A 77 -5.63 17.89 -10.30
CA TYR A 77 -6.17 19.18 -10.75
C TYR A 77 -7.50 19.48 -10.05
N PRO A 78 -7.50 20.22 -8.93
CA PRO A 78 -8.73 20.74 -8.31
C PRO A 78 -9.51 21.72 -9.21
N THR A 79 -8.92 22.13 -10.34
CA THR A 79 -9.42 23.22 -11.20
C THR A 79 -10.27 22.76 -12.38
N SER A 80 -10.46 21.45 -12.59
CA SER A 80 -11.37 20.95 -13.62
C SER A 80 -12.58 20.27 -12.99
N ASN A 81 -13.77 20.83 -13.23
CA ASN A 81 -15.10 20.32 -12.86
C ASN A 81 -15.46 18.97 -13.53
N PHE A 82 -14.55 18.01 -13.61
CA PHE A 82 -14.83 16.67 -14.11
C PHE A 82 -15.22 15.74 -12.96
N ASN A 83 -16.53 15.52 -12.82
CA ASN A 83 -17.13 14.48 -12.00
C ASN A 83 -16.68 13.09 -12.47
N SER A 84 -15.52 12.63 -12.01
CA SER A 84 -15.03 11.25 -12.14
C SER A 84 -15.38 10.38 -10.92
N SER A 85 -16.29 10.88 -10.09
CA SER A 85 -16.82 10.21 -8.89
C SER A 85 -17.69 9.02 -9.30
N GLY A 86 -17.11 7.81 -9.34
CA GLY A 86 -17.85 6.55 -9.50
C GLY A 86 -17.24 5.53 -10.48
N TYR A 87 -16.28 5.93 -11.33
CA TYR A 87 -15.74 4.99 -12.34
C TYR A 87 -14.80 3.93 -11.76
N SER A 88 -13.96 4.31 -10.79
CA SER A 88 -13.08 3.37 -10.09
C SER A 88 -13.88 2.35 -9.28
N GLU A 89 -14.97 2.79 -8.66
CA GLU A 89 -15.90 1.93 -7.92
C GLU A 89 -16.62 0.95 -8.84
N THR A 90 -17.18 1.42 -9.96
CA THR A 90 -17.86 0.53 -10.93
C THR A 90 -16.90 -0.49 -11.54
N PHE A 91 -15.66 -0.10 -11.83
CA PHE A 91 -14.63 -1.05 -12.27
C PHE A 91 -14.31 -2.08 -11.19
N SER A 92 -14.13 -1.66 -9.94
CA SER A 92 -13.84 -2.55 -8.81
C SER A 92 -14.95 -3.57 -8.60
N VAL A 93 -16.20 -3.12 -8.65
CA VAL A 93 -17.39 -3.97 -8.53
C VAL A 93 -17.47 -4.95 -9.70
N ALA A 94 -17.28 -4.49 -10.94
CA ALA A 94 -17.33 -5.35 -12.12
C ALA A 94 -16.21 -6.41 -12.11
N PHE A 95 -15.00 -6.03 -11.71
CA PHE A 95 -13.88 -6.96 -11.55
C PHE A 95 -14.14 -7.95 -10.42
N GLY A 96 -14.69 -7.48 -9.29
CA GLY A 96 -15.17 -8.32 -8.20
C GLY A 96 -16.17 -9.37 -8.66
N GLU A 97 -17.16 -8.97 -9.46
CA GLU A 97 -18.15 -9.89 -10.03
C GLU A 97 -17.54 -10.95 -10.96
N ILE A 98 -16.52 -10.59 -11.76
CA ILE A 98 -15.75 -11.55 -12.56
C ILE A 98 -15.09 -12.59 -11.64
N LEU A 99 -14.46 -12.15 -10.54
CA LEU A 99 -13.84 -13.08 -9.60
C LEU A 99 -14.87 -13.91 -8.84
N ARG A 100 -16.01 -13.33 -8.46
CA ARG A 100 -17.10 -13.99 -7.73
C ARG A 100 -17.72 -15.14 -8.53
N ARG A 101 -17.82 -15.01 -9.85
CA ARG A 101 -18.35 -16.07 -10.75
C ARG A 101 -17.43 -17.27 -10.89
N ARG A 102 -16.19 -17.19 -10.41
CA ARG A 102 -15.25 -18.31 -10.46
C ARG A 102 -15.68 -19.41 -9.48
N PRO A 103 -15.47 -20.68 -9.81
CA PRO A 103 -15.77 -21.79 -8.89
C PRO A 103 -14.84 -21.81 -7.67
N THR A 104 -13.67 -21.19 -7.77
CA THR A 104 -12.69 -21.10 -6.69
C THR A 104 -12.11 -19.69 -6.60
N PRO A 105 -11.76 -19.20 -5.39
CA PRO A 105 -11.06 -17.93 -5.23
C PRO A 105 -9.82 -17.84 -6.12
N LEU A 106 -9.50 -16.62 -6.57
CA LEU A 106 -8.33 -16.39 -7.41
C LEU A 106 -7.05 -16.53 -6.56
N LYS A 107 -6.12 -17.37 -6.99
CA LYS A 107 -4.85 -17.58 -6.29
C LYS A 107 -3.79 -16.63 -6.85
N THR A 108 -3.26 -15.76 -5.98
CA THR A 108 -2.16 -14.84 -6.32
C THR A 108 -1.28 -14.61 -5.10
N ARG A 109 0.05 -14.54 -5.30
CA ARG A 109 1.00 -14.31 -4.22
C ARG A 109 1.09 -12.82 -3.84
N ARG A 110 1.03 -11.93 -4.82
CA ARG A 110 0.96 -10.47 -4.64
C ARG A 110 -0.33 -9.92 -5.23
N PHE A 111 -0.98 -9.04 -4.49
CA PHE A 111 -2.11 -8.26 -4.97
C PHE A 111 -1.85 -6.78 -4.76
N ALA A 112 -1.82 -6.03 -5.85
CA ALA A 112 -1.64 -4.58 -5.84
C ALA A 112 -2.88 -3.90 -6.44
N ILE A 113 -3.43 -2.91 -5.75
CA ILE A 113 -4.62 -2.19 -6.20
C ILE A 113 -4.50 -0.69 -5.99
N SER A 114 -4.75 0.07 -7.05
CA SER A 114 -4.94 1.52 -7.04
C SER A 114 -6.41 1.82 -6.75
N CYS A 115 -6.72 2.32 -5.54
CA CYS A 115 -8.10 2.62 -5.13
C CYS A 115 -8.19 3.89 -4.27
N LYS A 116 -9.38 4.51 -4.25
CA LYS A 116 -9.64 5.76 -3.51
C LYS A 116 -9.99 5.57 -2.05
N ASN A 117 -10.65 4.47 -1.75
CA ASN A 117 -11.21 4.14 -0.45
C ASN A 117 -11.28 2.62 -0.30
N GLN A 118 -11.54 2.15 0.91
CA GLN A 118 -11.55 0.71 1.18
C GLN A 118 -12.68 -0.07 0.51
N ASN A 119 -13.78 0.58 0.09
CA ASN A 119 -14.90 -0.13 -0.56
C ASN A 119 -14.49 -0.72 -1.91
N GLU A 120 -13.66 -0.01 -2.67
CA GLU A 120 -13.09 -0.49 -3.92
C GLU A 120 -12.21 -1.73 -3.69
N ALA A 121 -11.34 -1.71 -2.68
CA ALA A 121 -10.56 -2.89 -2.30
C ALA A 121 -11.45 -4.04 -1.83
N MET A 122 -12.49 -3.76 -1.05
CA MET A 122 -13.46 -4.74 -0.56
C MET A 122 -14.31 -5.37 -1.67
N ALA A 123 -14.46 -4.72 -2.83
CA ALA A 123 -15.16 -5.33 -3.96
C ALA A 123 -14.36 -6.49 -4.59
N ILE A 124 -13.04 -6.54 -4.40
CA ILE A 124 -12.15 -7.49 -5.08
C ILE A 124 -11.47 -8.43 -4.09
N LEU A 125 -10.88 -7.89 -3.02
CA LEU A 125 -10.02 -8.62 -2.08
C LEU A 125 -10.69 -9.88 -1.49
N PRO A 126 -11.99 -9.89 -1.12
CA PRO A 126 -12.65 -11.09 -0.59
C PRO A 126 -12.69 -12.28 -1.56
N HIS A 127 -12.52 -12.04 -2.87
CA HIS A 127 -12.52 -13.08 -3.90
C HIS A 127 -11.13 -13.64 -4.23
N ILE A 128 -10.09 -13.14 -3.55
CA ILE A 128 -8.72 -13.66 -3.62
C ILE A 128 -8.53 -14.74 -2.54
N ASP A 129 -7.84 -15.82 -2.89
CA ASP A 129 -7.53 -16.91 -1.97
C ASP A 129 -6.59 -16.41 -0.84
N PRO A 130 -7.04 -16.42 0.43
CA PRO A 130 -6.29 -15.82 1.53
C PRO A 130 -5.06 -16.62 1.94
N PHE A 131 -4.88 -17.85 1.49
CA PHE A 131 -3.71 -18.67 1.83
C PHE A 131 -2.59 -18.50 0.81
N SER A 132 -2.94 -18.21 -0.44
CA SER A 132 -1.98 -17.86 -1.49
C SER A 132 -1.42 -16.44 -1.36
N LEU A 133 -2.22 -15.49 -0.83
CA LEU A 133 -1.83 -14.09 -0.75
C LEU A 133 -0.77 -13.85 0.33
N LYS A 134 0.39 -13.35 -0.09
CA LYS A 134 1.53 -13.01 0.77
C LYS A 134 1.78 -11.51 0.88
N ILE A 135 1.54 -10.77 -0.20
CA ILE A 135 1.82 -9.32 -0.27
C ILE A 135 0.55 -8.59 -0.69
N LEU A 136 0.11 -7.66 0.16
CA LEU A 136 -0.95 -6.72 -0.14
C LEU A 136 -0.35 -5.32 -0.35
N GLU A 137 -0.61 -4.72 -1.50
CA GLU A 137 -0.12 -3.40 -1.84
C GLU A 137 -1.30 -2.47 -2.20
N ILE A 138 -1.45 -1.41 -1.43
CA ILE A 138 -2.43 -0.35 -1.70
C ILE A 138 -1.68 0.80 -2.36
N LEU A 139 -1.95 0.99 -3.64
CA LEU A 139 -1.25 1.94 -4.48
C LEU A 139 -1.92 3.32 -4.42
N PHE A 140 -1.10 4.35 -4.64
CA PHE A 140 -1.64 5.68 -4.92
C PHE A 140 -2.51 5.63 -6.17
N PRO A 141 -3.67 6.31 -6.18
CA PRO A 141 -4.64 6.07 -7.22
C PRO A 141 -4.37 6.85 -8.53
N ALA A 142 -3.10 7.18 -8.82
CA ALA A 142 -2.65 7.83 -10.07
C ALA A 142 -1.24 7.39 -10.50
N LYS A 143 -0.85 7.71 -11.76
CA LYS A 143 0.48 7.37 -12.33
C LYS A 143 1.63 7.90 -11.50
N GLN A 144 2.47 7.00 -11.01
CA GLN A 144 3.62 7.29 -10.14
C GLN A 144 4.73 8.10 -10.81
N GLU A 145 4.89 8.01 -12.13
CA GLU A 145 6.00 8.61 -12.91
C GLU A 145 6.11 10.15 -12.81
N HIS A 146 5.03 10.84 -12.46
CA HIS A 146 5.00 12.31 -12.32
C HIS A 146 4.52 12.78 -10.95
N LEU A 147 4.45 11.87 -9.96
CA LEU A 147 3.96 12.25 -8.65
C LEU A 147 5.04 12.96 -7.85
N LYS A 148 4.71 14.17 -7.39
CA LYS A 148 5.41 14.73 -6.23
C LYS A 148 4.83 14.05 -4.99
N PHE A 149 5.72 13.57 -4.12
CA PHE A 149 5.37 12.86 -2.90
C PHE A 149 4.33 13.61 -2.03
N GLU A 150 4.38 14.93 -2.03
CA GLU A 150 3.50 15.82 -1.25
C GLU A 150 2.04 15.73 -1.64
N LYS A 151 1.77 15.50 -2.92
CA LYS A 151 0.41 15.28 -3.43
C LYS A 151 -0.11 13.90 -3.00
N CYS A 152 0.81 12.94 -2.85
CA CYS A 152 0.50 11.58 -2.41
C CYS A 152 0.02 11.57 -0.96
N ALA A 153 0.73 12.29 -0.09
CA ALA A 153 0.38 12.46 1.32
C ALA A 153 -0.93 13.23 1.60
N LYS A 154 -1.74 13.59 0.59
CA LYS A 154 -3.07 14.19 0.82
C LYS A 154 -4.22 13.21 0.67
N VAL A 155 -3.99 12.03 0.09
CA VAL A 155 -5.03 11.02 -0.07
C VAL A 155 -5.20 10.27 1.22
N LYS A 156 -6.36 10.44 1.86
CA LYS A 156 -6.76 9.73 3.07
C LYS A 156 -7.38 8.39 2.70
N PHE A 157 -7.06 7.34 3.44
CA PHE A 157 -7.53 5.98 3.21
C PHE A 157 -7.76 5.27 4.54
N GLU A 158 -8.99 4.90 4.82
CA GLU A 158 -9.33 4.08 5.97
C GLU A 158 -9.07 2.58 5.70
N VAL A 159 -8.72 1.81 6.73
CA VAL A 159 -8.47 0.35 6.62
C VAL A 159 -9.27 -0.48 7.63
N ASP A 160 -10.21 0.13 8.35
CA ASP A 160 -10.97 -0.50 9.43
C ASP A 160 -11.71 -1.76 8.97
N ARG A 161 -12.36 -1.75 7.80
CA ARG A 161 -13.10 -2.92 7.29
C ARG A 161 -12.21 -3.91 6.55
N ILE A 162 -11.25 -3.44 5.74
CA ILE A 162 -10.35 -4.37 5.03
C ILE A 162 -9.48 -5.17 6.01
N SER A 163 -9.16 -4.61 7.17
CA SER A 163 -8.40 -5.28 8.23
C SER A 163 -9.12 -6.49 8.84
N GLU A 164 -10.44 -6.58 8.65
CA GLU A 164 -11.26 -7.70 9.14
C GLU A 164 -11.24 -8.91 8.20
N THR A 165 -10.73 -8.74 6.97
CA THR A 165 -10.70 -9.80 5.96
C THR A 165 -9.68 -10.89 6.30
N LYS A 166 -9.93 -12.11 5.83
CA LYS A 166 -8.96 -13.22 5.96
C LYS A 166 -7.68 -12.93 5.18
N GLN A 167 -7.81 -12.26 4.05
CA GLN A 167 -6.71 -11.88 3.16
C GLN A 167 -5.74 -10.94 3.86
N TRP A 168 -6.25 -9.90 4.54
CA TRP A 168 -5.43 -9.01 5.35
C TRP A 168 -4.71 -9.76 6.48
N ARG A 169 -5.45 -10.59 7.23
CA ARG A 169 -4.93 -11.32 8.41
C ARG A 169 -3.92 -12.43 8.08
N ASN A 170 -3.94 -12.94 6.85
CA ASN A 170 -3.02 -14.00 6.41
C ASN A 170 -1.83 -13.49 5.60
N ALA A 171 -1.94 -12.29 5.02
CA ALA A 171 -0.83 -11.70 4.28
C ALA A 171 0.37 -11.45 5.20
N GLU A 172 1.56 -11.62 4.65
CA GLU A 172 2.84 -11.45 5.35
C GLU A 172 3.36 -10.02 5.22
N GLN A 173 2.96 -9.30 4.16
CA GLN A 173 3.45 -7.96 3.89
C GLN A 173 2.33 -7.00 3.49
N LEU A 174 2.41 -5.77 4.03
CA LEU A 174 1.55 -4.65 3.65
C LEU A 174 2.41 -3.48 3.17
N ILE A 175 2.06 -2.93 2.00
CA ILE A 175 2.72 -1.76 1.40
C ILE A 175 1.67 -0.69 1.07
N GLY A 176 1.88 0.54 1.54
CA GLY A 176 0.94 1.65 1.38
C GLY A 176 1.54 3.04 1.67
N ASN A 177 2.75 3.33 1.18
CA ASN A 177 3.50 4.55 1.57
C ASN A 177 3.09 5.84 0.84
N TYR A 178 2.21 5.74 -0.15
CA TYR A 178 1.83 6.88 -0.99
C TYR A 178 0.44 7.40 -0.67
N LEU A 179 -0.20 6.92 0.39
CA LEU A 179 -1.49 7.41 0.89
C LEU A 179 -1.46 7.43 2.41
N ILE A 180 -2.23 8.33 3.01
CA ILE A 180 -2.35 8.44 4.47
C ILE A 180 -3.40 7.47 4.97
N ILE A 181 -2.97 6.48 5.74
CA ILE A 181 -3.88 5.64 6.51
C ILE A 181 -4.41 6.43 7.71
N THR A 182 -5.73 6.58 7.78
CA THR A 182 -6.42 7.37 8.83
C THR A 182 -6.90 6.54 10.01
N THR A 183 -7.04 5.21 9.83
CA THR A 183 -7.38 4.30 10.92
C THR A 183 -6.29 4.33 11.99
N PRO A 184 -6.62 4.38 13.30
CA PRO A 184 -5.60 4.32 14.36
C PRO A 184 -4.80 3.01 14.31
N ILE A 185 -3.48 3.08 14.56
CA ILE A 185 -2.54 1.94 14.45
C ILE A 185 -3.02 0.72 15.24
N GLN A 186 -3.54 0.94 16.45
CA GLN A 186 -4.04 -0.11 17.35
C GLN A 186 -5.27 -0.84 16.80
N LYS A 187 -6.00 -0.22 15.86
CA LYS A 187 -7.21 -0.77 15.23
C LYS A 187 -6.96 -1.39 13.86
N MET A 188 -5.77 -1.22 13.29
CA MET A 188 -5.47 -1.72 11.94
C MET A 188 -5.23 -3.24 11.87
N SER A 189 -5.10 -3.93 13.01
CA SER A 189 -4.73 -5.35 13.08
C SER A 189 -3.49 -5.65 12.22
N ILE A 190 -2.36 -5.01 12.52
CA ILE A 190 -1.13 -5.06 11.68
C ILE A 190 0.02 -5.87 12.29
N LEU A 191 -0.09 -6.31 13.54
CA LEU A 191 1.03 -6.92 14.27
C LEU A 191 1.42 -8.32 13.77
N HIS A 192 0.57 -8.96 12.95
CA HIS A 192 0.86 -10.27 12.35
C HIS A 192 1.75 -10.17 11.11
N PHE A 193 1.87 -8.99 10.50
CA PHE A 193 2.71 -8.81 9.32
C PHE A 193 4.18 -9.08 9.65
N VAL A 194 4.89 -9.68 8.70
CA VAL A 194 6.35 -9.87 8.72
C VAL A 194 7.02 -8.56 8.36
N ASN A 195 6.55 -7.93 7.27
CA ASN A 195 7.03 -6.62 6.82
C ASN A 195 5.86 -5.65 6.64
N LEU A 196 6.06 -4.42 7.07
CA LEU A 196 5.05 -3.36 6.97
C LEU A 196 5.71 -2.08 6.49
N GLU A 197 5.17 -1.48 5.44
CA GLU A 197 5.55 -0.15 4.98
C GLU A 197 4.29 0.67 4.73
N ILE A 198 3.98 1.61 5.64
CA ILE A 198 2.77 2.44 5.55
C ILE A 198 3.08 3.90 5.86
N LEU A 199 2.14 4.77 5.49
CA LEU A 199 2.10 6.17 5.85
C LEU A 199 0.85 6.44 6.70
N VAL A 200 1.03 7.06 7.87
CA VAL A 200 -0.07 7.47 8.77
C VAL A 200 -0.10 8.99 8.93
N GLU A 201 -1.24 9.55 9.34
CA GLU A 201 -1.41 11.01 9.46
C GLU A 201 -0.57 11.60 10.59
N CYS A 202 -0.60 10.95 11.75
CA CYS A 202 0.10 11.35 12.96
C CYS A 202 0.63 10.12 13.69
N LEU A 203 1.84 10.22 14.25
CA LEU A 203 2.41 9.22 15.13
C LEU A 203 2.53 9.79 16.56
N SER A 204 2.01 9.07 17.54
CA SER A 204 2.03 9.42 18.98
C SER A 204 3.06 8.60 19.78
N SER A 205 3.35 9.01 21.01
CA SER A 205 4.19 8.26 21.95
C SER A 205 3.57 6.87 22.26
N GLU A 206 2.24 6.82 22.38
CA GLU A 206 1.44 5.63 22.63
C GLU A 206 1.46 4.65 21.46
N ASP A 207 1.47 5.15 20.21
CA ASP A 207 1.64 4.30 19.03
C ASP A 207 2.99 3.58 19.04
N VAL A 208 4.06 4.31 19.36
CA VAL A 208 5.42 3.75 19.44
C VAL A 208 5.49 2.72 20.57
N PHE A 209 4.93 3.02 21.74
CA PHE A 209 4.86 2.09 22.86
C PHE A 209 4.05 0.83 22.50
N TYR A 210 2.88 0.99 21.88
CA TYR A 210 2.06 -0.12 21.42
C TYR A 210 2.82 -1.04 20.46
N LEU A 211 3.49 -0.47 19.45
CA LEU A 211 4.28 -1.24 18.49
C LEU A 211 5.45 -1.95 19.17
N LYS A 212 6.23 -1.25 19.99
CA LYS A 212 7.37 -1.81 20.73
C LYS A 212 6.92 -3.00 21.58
N THR A 213 5.92 -2.81 22.42
CA THR A 213 5.48 -3.82 23.39
C THR A 213 4.90 -5.04 22.68
N ASN A 214 4.03 -4.85 21.69
CA ASN A 214 3.34 -5.97 21.07
C ASN A 214 4.18 -6.69 20.01
N LEU A 215 5.10 -6.00 19.32
CA LEU A 215 5.98 -6.66 18.35
C LEU A 215 7.07 -7.49 19.03
N LEU A 216 7.51 -7.14 20.24
CA LEU A 216 8.51 -7.92 20.98
C LEU A 216 8.05 -9.37 21.19
N GLU A 217 6.74 -9.59 21.34
CA GLU A 217 6.12 -10.90 21.51
C GLU A 217 5.90 -11.65 20.18
N LYS A 218 6.14 -11.03 19.02
CA LYS A 218 5.90 -11.64 17.71
C LYS A 218 7.20 -12.20 17.13
N PRO A 219 7.40 -13.53 17.06
CA PRO A 219 8.61 -14.10 16.48
C PRO A 219 8.74 -13.85 14.96
N THR A 220 7.63 -13.52 14.30
CA THR A 220 7.57 -13.43 12.83
C THR A 220 7.90 -12.05 12.27
N PHE A 221 7.79 -10.96 13.03
CA PHE A 221 8.07 -9.62 12.49
C PHE A 221 9.55 -9.49 12.11
N GLN A 222 9.82 -8.77 11.02
CA GLN A 222 11.16 -8.48 10.53
C GLN A 222 11.39 -6.97 10.41
N LYS A 223 10.49 -6.25 9.73
CA LYS A 223 10.67 -4.82 9.49
C LYS A 223 9.35 -4.07 9.37
N PHE A 224 9.12 -3.13 10.28
CA PHE A 224 8.03 -2.18 10.20
C PHE A 224 8.60 -0.79 9.94
N ARG A 225 8.09 -0.13 8.92
CA ARG A 225 8.41 1.26 8.59
C ARG A 225 7.10 2.03 8.49
N ILE A 226 6.92 2.96 9.41
CA ILE A 226 5.75 3.83 9.47
C ILE A 226 6.24 5.24 9.24
N SER A 227 5.85 5.81 8.10
CA SER A 227 6.15 7.19 7.77
C SER A 227 5.01 8.09 8.24
N PHE A 228 5.32 9.33 8.61
CA PHE A 228 4.31 10.27 9.10
C PHE A 228 4.74 11.73 8.85
N PRO A 229 3.81 12.62 8.47
CA PRO A 229 4.09 14.04 8.33
C PRO A 229 4.08 14.76 9.69
N THR A 230 3.16 14.36 10.58
CA THR A 230 2.96 15.00 11.89
C THR A 230 3.15 14.00 13.03
N SER A 231 3.47 14.51 14.22
CA SER A 231 3.69 13.67 15.40
C SER A 231 3.31 14.40 16.66
N THR A 232 2.68 13.70 17.61
CA THR A 232 2.45 14.16 18.98
C THR A 232 3.42 13.51 19.97
N ILE A 233 4.47 12.86 19.48
CA ILE A 233 5.55 12.31 20.31
C ILE A 233 6.18 13.43 21.15
N ASP A 234 6.29 13.19 22.44
CA ASP A 234 6.79 14.10 23.45
C ASP A 234 7.76 13.37 24.41
N GLU A 235 8.04 13.98 25.56
CA GLU A 235 8.98 13.46 26.56
C GLU A 235 8.45 12.18 27.24
N SER A 236 7.13 11.97 27.28
CA SER A 236 6.52 10.76 27.87
C SER A 236 6.96 9.47 27.16
N LEU A 237 7.40 9.55 25.90
CA LEU A 237 7.93 8.40 25.18
C LEU A 237 9.09 7.75 25.93
N ASN A 238 9.98 8.55 26.53
CA ASN A 238 11.10 8.03 27.29
C ASN A 238 10.64 7.34 28.58
N GLU A 239 9.56 7.79 29.20
CA GLU A 239 8.95 7.12 30.36
C GLU A 239 8.31 5.77 29.95
N LEU A 240 7.73 5.70 28.75
CA LEU A 240 7.03 4.51 28.24
C LEU A 240 7.97 3.40 27.76
N ILE A 241 9.05 3.74 27.04
CA ILE A 241 9.95 2.75 26.43
C ILE A 241 11.39 2.82 26.93
N GLY A 242 11.70 3.74 27.85
CA GLY A 242 13.05 3.96 28.37
C GLY A 242 13.86 4.98 27.54
N GLU A 243 15.01 5.38 28.08
CA GLU A 243 15.92 6.31 27.41
C GLU A 243 16.53 5.68 26.14
N PRO A 244 16.67 6.45 25.05
CA PRO A 244 17.32 5.98 23.84
C PRO A 244 18.81 5.67 24.07
N TYR A 245 19.29 4.59 23.47
CA TYR A 245 20.72 4.29 23.38
C TYR A 245 21.49 5.43 22.70
N ARG A 246 20.92 5.99 21.62
CA ARG A 246 21.47 7.16 20.93
C ARG A 246 20.39 8.20 20.69
N ASN A 247 20.66 9.41 21.16
CA ASN A 247 19.83 10.58 20.92
C ASN A 247 20.63 11.63 20.15
N VAL A 248 20.21 11.92 18.92
CA VAL A 248 20.68 13.07 18.15
C VAL A 248 19.57 14.12 18.17
N PRO A 249 19.74 15.21 18.94
CA PRO A 249 18.69 16.21 19.15
C PRO A 249 18.05 16.69 17.85
N ASN A 250 16.72 16.71 17.80
CA ASN A 250 15.91 17.15 16.64
C ASN A 250 16.10 16.36 15.34
N ILE A 251 16.84 15.25 15.37
CA ILE A 251 17.16 14.46 14.18
C ILE A 251 16.66 13.02 14.37
N LYS A 252 17.23 12.30 15.33
CA LYS A 252 17.02 10.85 15.41
C LYS A 252 17.19 10.31 16.83
N LYS A 253 16.29 9.44 17.24
CA LYS A 253 16.43 8.62 18.45
C LYS A 253 16.51 7.13 18.09
N VAL A 254 17.33 6.38 18.81
CA VAL A 254 17.57 4.94 18.57
C VAL A 254 17.51 4.16 19.87
N TRP A 255 16.79 3.04 19.87
CA TRP A 255 16.70 2.08 20.97
C TRP A 255 17.00 0.67 20.48
N TYR A 256 17.46 -0.16 21.40
CA TYR A 256 17.60 -1.60 21.23
C TYR A 256 16.94 -2.30 22.41
N PHE A 257 16.08 -3.27 22.12
CA PHE A 257 15.43 -4.11 23.13
C PHE A 257 15.72 -5.56 22.81
N GLN A 258 16.28 -6.30 23.77
CA GLN A 258 16.50 -7.73 23.56
C GLN A 258 15.16 -8.44 23.40
N ILE A 259 15.07 -9.32 22.40
CA ILE A 259 13.90 -10.17 22.20
C ILE A 259 14.07 -11.37 23.15
N PRO A 260 13.10 -11.66 24.03
CA PRO A 260 13.21 -12.75 25.00
C PRO A 260 13.63 -14.07 24.36
N ASP A 261 14.49 -14.81 25.06
CA ASP A 261 14.95 -16.15 24.66
C ASP A 261 15.68 -16.22 23.30
N THR A 262 16.22 -15.10 22.82
CA THR A 262 16.99 -15.03 21.57
C THR A 262 18.25 -14.17 21.69
N ASP A 263 19.16 -14.33 20.73
CA ASP A 263 20.30 -13.44 20.47
C ASP A 263 19.94 -12.26 19.56
N GLN A 264 18.65 -11.97 19.43
CA GLN A 264 18.12 -10.93 18.54
C GLN A 264 17.62 -9.74 19.34
N TYR A 265 17.64 -8.59 18.69
CA TYR A 265 17.20 -7.33 19.23
C TYR A 265 16.14 -6.71 18.34
N MET A 266 15.15 -6.08 18.96
CA MET A 266 14.33 -5.09 18.32
C MET A 266 15.08 -3.76 18.30
N HIS A 267 15.47 -3.33 17.11
CA HIS A 267 16.05 -2.02 16.85
C HIS A 267 14.95 -1.05 16.44
N ILE A 268 14.71 -0.03 17.26
CA ILE A 268 13.78 1.07 16.95
C ILE A 268 14.59 2.30 16.58
N SER A 269 14.30 2.87 15.41
CA SER A 269 14.89 4.10 14.90
C SER A 269 13.76 5.09 14.58
N LEU A 270 13.69 6.16 15.36
CA LEU A 270 12.74 7.25 15.17
C LEU A 270 13.47 8.44 14.54
N ASP A 271 13.23 8.69 13.26
CA ASP A 271 13.68 9.87 12.54
C ASP A 271 12.62 10.96 12.63
N ILE A 272 12.96 12.08 13.29
CA ILE A 272 12.10 13.26 13.48
C ILE A 272 12.65 14.49 12.76
N HIS A 273 13.68 14.30 11.95
CA HIS A 273 14.40 15.38 11.31
C HIS A 273 13.46 16.19 10.40
N LYS A 274 13.35 17.50 10.67
CA LYS A 274 12.54 18.42 9.89
C LYS A 274 13.29 18.84 8.62
N LEU A 275 13.44 17.91 7.69
CA LEU A 275 14.00 18.20 6.37
C LEU A 275 12.94 18.74 5.44
N MET A 276 13.38 19.53 4.47
CA MET A 276 12.58 19.97 3.34
C MET A 276 13.15 19.35 2.06
N TYR A 277 12.27 19.03 1.10
CA TYR A 277 12.65 18.82 -0.29
C TYR A 277 12.98 20.17 -0.93
N ASP A 278 13.74 20.16 -2.03
CA ASP A 278 14.18 21.38 -2.74
C ASP A 278 13.02 22.26 -3.23
N ASN A 279 11.83 21.68 -3.35
CA ASN A 279 10.59 22.37 -3.70
C ASN A 279 9.83 22.96 -2.50
N GLY A 280 10.44 22.95 -1.30
CA GLY A 280 9.91 23.62 -0.11
C GLY A 280 8.88 22.81 0.69
N TYR A 281 8.78 21.50 0.50
CA TYR A 281 7.88 20.66 1.27
C TYR A 281 8.60 19.76 2.28
N PRO A 282 7.99 19.47 3.45
CA PRO A 282 8.64 18.64 4.46
C PRO A 282 8.83 17.20 3.98
N LYS A 283 10.03 16.65 4.19
CA LYS A 283 10.26 15.22 4.08
C LYS A 283 9.52 14.51 5.20
N LEU A 284 9.05 13.30 4.93
CA LEU A 284 8.40 12.50 5.95
C LEU A 284 9.41 12.06 7.00
N LYS A 285 8.97 12.16 8.24
CA LYS A 285 9.56 11.47 9.38
C LYS A 285 9.23 9.99 9.29
N ALA A 286 9.98 9.18 10.02
CA ALA A 286 9.71 7.75 10.03
C ALA A 286 10.11 7.06 11.33
N LEU A 287 9.25 6.13 11.74
CA LEU A 287 9.55 5.12 12.74
C LEU A 287 9.93 3.85 11.99
N VAL A 288 11.09 3.30 12.28
CA VAL A 288 11.52 2.00 11.76
C VAL A 288 11.77 1.07 12.93
N VAL A 289 11.08 -0.06 12.95
CA VAL A 289 11.27 -1.16 13.90
C VAL A 289 11.80 -2.36 13.13
N ASN A 290 13.02 -2.78 13.40
CA ASN A 290 13.65 -3.93 12.76
C ASN A 290 13.99 -5.00 13.80
N ARG A 291 13.94 -6.26 13.39
CA ARG A 291 14.61 -7.36 14.07
C ARG A 291 16.04 -7.44 13.54
N VAL A 292 17.03 -7.41 14.43
CA VAL A 292 18.46 -7.47 14.10
C VAL A 292 19.16 -8.49 14.99
N ARG A 293 20.29 -9.04 14.53
CA ARG A 293 21.10 -9.94 15.36
C ARG A 293 21.98 -9.13 16.32
N GLN A 294 22.44 -9.75 17.40
CA GLN A 294 23.35 -9.10 18.35
C GLN A 294 24.62 -8.56 17.67
N GLU A 295 25.17 -9.26 16.68
CA GLU A 295 26.34 -8.85 15.88
C GLU A 295 26.13 -7.54 15.10
N ASP A 296 24.87 -7.19 14.79
CA ASP A 296 24.51 -5.94 14.12
C ASP A 296 24.23 -4.79 15.10
N THR A 297 24.38 -5.03 16.41
CA THR A 297 24.17 -4.02 17.46
C THR A 297 25.50 -3.35 17.84
N PRO A 298 25.46 -2.12 18.37
CA PRO A 298 26.66 -1.41 18.79
C PRO A 298 27.25 -1.92 20.13
N PHE A 299 26.74 -3.04 20.67
CA PHE A 299 27.17 -3.58 21.96
C PHE A 299 28.40 -4.49 21.88
N LEU A 300 28.77 -4.94 20.68
CA LEU A 300 29.90 -5.85 20.43
C LEU A 300 31.14 -5.15 19.84
N CYS A 301 31.19 -3.81 19.88
CA CYS A 301 32.34 -3.00 19.48
C CYS A 301 33.20 -2.58 20.68
#